data_AF-A0A327NDE3-F1
#
_entry.id   AF-A0A327NDE3-F1
#
_cell.length_a   1.000
_cell.length_b   1.000
_cell.length_c   1.000
_cell.angle_alpha   90.00
_cell.angle_beta   90.00
_cell.angle_gamma   90.00
#
_symmetry.space_group_name_H-M   'P 1'
#
loop_
_entity.id
_entity.type
_entity.pdbx_description
1 polymer ?
#
loop_
_entity_poly.entity_id
_entity_poly.type
_entity_poly.pdbx_seq_one_letter_code
_entity_poly.pdbx_strand_id
1 'polypeptide(L)'
;MRPIFIHWLGLAMAIAAYSPIAGQKIPSAKNSRTKANPQWSFGSFGEKADGALNLSQTTLSISTQNTLHCFGEADSYSFAYQKQPFPYDDCSKATITVKIKSFTSGTTGIMIRSSISPSAANAHLEVSSTGDLLLMSRKTDGTATSYTRMGNLPFPIEVKLIRQGSVFTGYSKNSDGNWIKGARSSLR
;
A
#
# COMPACT_ATOMS: atom_id res chain seq x y z
N MET A 1 -14.78 -2.28 -33.23
CA MET A 1 -15.00 -1.69 -31.89
C MET A 1 -14.29 -2.56 -30.87
N ARG A 2 -13.30 -2.04 -30.14
CA ARG A 2 -12.61 -2.81 -29.08
C ARG A 2 -13.38 -2.64 -27.77
N PRO A 3 -13.62 -3.70 -26.98
CA PRO A 3 -14.29 -3.56 -25.70
C PRO A 3 -13.41 -2.73 -24.74
N ILE A 4 -13.99 -1.67 -24.18
CA ILE A 4 -13.39 -0.90 -23.09
C ILE A 4 -13.64 -1.70 -21.82
N PHE A 5 -12.64 -2.48 -21.40
CA PHE A 5 -12.67 -3.10 -20.09
C PHE A 5 -12.26 -2.04 -19.05
N ILE A 6 -13.19 -1.66 -18.16
CA ILE A 6 -12.90 -0.83 -17.00
C ILE A 6 -12.40 -1.76 -15.90
N HIS A 7 -11.09 -1.83 -15.67
CA HIS A 7 -10.55 -2.61 -14.54
C HIS A 7 -10.26 -1.65 -13.39
N TRP A 8 -10.82 -1.98 -12.23
CA TRP A 8 -10.68 -1.20 -11.00
C TRP A 8 -9.30 -1.46 -10.40
N LEU A 9 -8.47 -0.42 -10.24
CA LEU A 9 -7.20 -0.52 -9.53
C LEU A 9 -7.35 0.09 -8.13
N GLY A 10 -6.69 -0.48 -7.13
CA GLY A 10 -6.73 0.01 -5.75
C GLY A 10 -5.59 0.96 -5.44
N LEU A 11 -5.90 2.09 -4.79
CA LEU A 11 -4.97 2.88 -3.99
C LEU A 11 -4.96 2.28 -2.58
N ALA A 12 -3.80 1.90 -2.05
CA ALA A 12 -3.70 1.30 -0.73
C ALA A 12 -2.57 1.94 0.09
N MET A 13 -2.80 2.04 1.39
CA MET A 13 -1.82 2.42 2.39
C MET A 13 -1.67 1.22 3.31
N ALA A 14 -0.45 0.68 3.41
CA ALA A 14 -0.21 -0.65 3.97
C ALA A 14 0.70 -0.60 5.20
N ILE A 15 0.42 -1.46 6.18
CA ILE A 15 1.24 -1.70 7.38
C ILE A 15 1.39 -3.21 7.54
N ALA A 16 2.58 -3.65 7.96
CA ALA A 16 2.82 -4.99 8.47
C ALA A 16 3.66 -4.91 9.75
N ALA A 17 3.10 -5.34 10.86
CA ALA A 17 3.77 -5.45 12.15
C ALA A 17 3.48 -6.82 12.79
N TYR A 18 4.52 -7.41 13.39
CA TYR A 18 4.44 -8.69 14.11
C TYR A 18 4.14 -8.43 15.60
N SER A 19 3.11 -9.06 16.16
CA SER A 19 2.83 -9.09 17.61
C SER A 19 2.07 -10.37 17.98
N PRO A 20 2.42 -11.07 19.09
CA PRO A 20 1.75 -12.29 19.53
C PRO A 20 0.42 -12.02 20.26
N ILE A 21 -0.48 -13.01 20.15
CA ILE A 21 -1.92 -13.00 20.46
C ILE A 21 -2.23 -12.95 21.97
N ALA A 22 -3.27 -12.20 22.36
CA ALA A 22 -4.19 -12.59 23.44
C ALA A 22 -5.61 -12.12 23.09
N GLY A 23 -6.57 -13.06 23.12
CA GLY A 23 -7.83 -12.97 22.40
C GLY A 23 -8.89 -12.01 22.94
N GLN A 24 -9.90 -11.74 22.10
CA GLN A 24 -11.31 -11.58 22.46
C GLN A 24 -12.20 -11.52 21.20
N LYS A 25 -13.51 -11.70 21.43
CA LYS A 25 -14.57 -12.25 20.56
C LYS A 25 -15.03 -11.31 19.43
N ILE A 26 -15.37 -11.88 18.26
CA ILE A 26 -15.81 -11.23 17.01
C ILE A 26 -17.29 -10.75 17.08
N PRO A 27 -17.60 -9.50 16.68
CA PRO A 27 -18.92 -9.14 16.17
C PRO A 27 -18.93 -8.97 14.64
N SER A 28 -19.99 -9.50 14.02
CA SER A 28 -20.31 -9.50 12.59
C SER A 28 -20.38 -8.09 11.97
N ALA A 29 -20.00 -8.00 10.68
CA ALA A 29 -19.95 -6.77 9.89
C ALA A 29 -21.29 -6.02 9.89
N LYS A 30 -21.30 -4.77 10.37
CA LYS A 30 -22.43 -3.84 10.22
C LYS A 30 -22.04 -2.70 9.28
N ASN A 31 -22.59 -2.70 8.07
CA ASN A 31 -22.48 -1.58 7.13
C ASN A 31 -23.54 -0.52 7.47
N SER A 32 -23.15 0.61 8.05
CA SER A 32 -24.00 1.82 8.13
C SER A 32 -23.50 2.87 7.12
N ARG A 33 -24.44 3.44 6.36
CA ARG A 33 -24.19 4.32 5.20
C ARG A 33 -24.55 5.76 5.56
N THR A 34 -23.59 6.69 5.55
CA THR A 34 -23.81 8.15 5.44
C THR A 34 -22.79 8.74 4.44
N LYS A 35 -23.23 9.72 3.63
CA LYS A 35 -22.54 10.22 2.43
C LYS A 35 -21.43 11.24 2.72
N ALA A 36 -20.42 11.25 1.84
CA ALA A 36 -19.34 12.22 1.61
C ALA A 36 -18.03 12.10 2.44
N ASN A 37 -17.39 10.93 2.34
CA ASN A 37 -15.93 10.77 2.37
C ASN A 37 -15.67 9.47 1.59
N PRO A 38 -14.74 9.35 0.61
CA PRO A 38 -14.45 8.05 0.00
C PRO A 38 -14.01 7.10 1.12
N GLN A 39 -14.95 6.25 1.54
CA GLN A 39 -14.81 5.40 2.72
C GLN A 39 -13.60 4.51 2.47
N TRP A 40 -12.52 4.78 3.19
CA TRP A 40 -11.37 3.89 3.22
C TRP A 40 -11.88 2.52 3.63
N SER A 41 -11.73 1.56 2.73
CA SER A 41 -11.98 0.15 3.05
C SER A 41 -10.77 -0.38 3.77
N PHE A 42 -10.94 -1.41 4.59
CA PHE A 42 -9.84 -2.10 5.25
C PHE A 42 -9.83 -3.56 4.81
N GLY A 43 -8.62 -4.12 4.65
CA GLY A 43 -8.44 -5.55 4.46
C GLY A 43 -7.15 -6.00 5.12
N SER A 44 -7.19 -7.17 5.75
CA SER A 44 -6.03 -7.88 6.27
C SER A 44 -5.91 -9.21 5.54
N PHE A 45 -4.72 -9.52 5.04
CA PHE A 45 -4.44 -10.65 4.17
C PHE A 45 -3.40 -11.54 4.83
N GLY A 46 -3.56 -12.85 4.68
CA GLY A 46 -2.81 -13.87 5.41
C GLY A 46 -3.74 -14.74 6.25
N GLU A 47 -3.38 -16.01 6.42
CA GLU A 47 -4.28 -17.04 7.00
C GLU A 47 -4.80 -16.67 8.40
N LYS A 48 -3.98 -15.99 9.21
CA LYS A 48 -4.32 -15.57 10.58
C LYS A 48 -4.25 -14.05 10.76
N ALA A 49 -4.11 -13.30 9.66
CA ALA A 49 -3.89 -11.87 9.71
C ALA A 49 -5.18 -11.15 10.13
N ASP A 50 -5.03 -10.20 11.04
CA ASP A 50 -6.13 -9.35 11.51
C ASP A 50 -5.62 -7.91 11.69
N GLY A 51 -6.52 -6.99 11.93
CA GLY A 51 -6.17 -5.60 12.17
C GLY A 51 -7.38 -4.68 12.20
N ALA A 52 -7.12 -3.41 12.47
CA ALA A 52 -8.16 -2.40 12.47
C ALA A 52 -7.65 -1.12 11.82
N LEU A 53 -8.58 -0.42 11.17
CA LEU A 53 -8.38 0.91 10.61
C LEU A 53 -9.07 1.94 11.51
N ASN A 54 -8.29 2.92 11.97
CA ASN A 54 -8.80 4.11 12.63
C ASN A 54 -8.47 5.34 11.78
N LEU A 55 -9.49 6.14 11.46
CA LEU A 55 -9.35 7.38 10.71
C LEU A 55 -9.72 8.54 11.62
N SER A 56 -8.77 9.45 11.84
CA SER A 56 -9.02 10.70 12.56
C SER A 56 -8.55 11.88 11.71
N GLN A 57 -9.51 12.71 11.28
CA GLN A 57 -9.28 13.86 10.38
C GLN A 57 -8.51 13.45 9.11
N THR A 58 -7.19 13.61 9.12
CA THR A 58 -6.26 13.32 8.00
C THR A 58 -5.24 12.22 8.35
N THR A 59 -5.29 11.67 9.57
CA THR A 59 -4.39 10.62 10.02
C THR A 59 -5.08 9.27 9.92
N LEU A 60 -4.43 8.37 9.18
CA LEU A 60 -4.84 6.99 9.03
C LEU A 60 -3.92 6.12 9.91
N SER A 61 -4.52 5.40 10.85
CA SER A 61 -3.82 4.49 11.75
C SER A 61 -4.30 3.07 11.50
N ILE A 62 -3.38 2.17 11.13
CA ILE A 62 -3.67 0.74 10.99
C ILE A 62 -2.97 0.00 12.11
N SER A 63 -3.71 -0.81 12.85
CA SER A 63 -3.13 -1.85 13.70
C SER A 63 -3.16 -3.17 12.94
N THR A 64 -2.11 -3.98 13.08
CA THR A 64 -1.99 -5.27 12.40
C THR A 64 -1.59 -6.35 13.40
N GLN A 65 -2.07 -7.57 13.16
CA GLN A 65 -1.77 -8.75 13.96
C GLN A 65 -1.52 -9.92 13.02
N ASN A 66 -0.50 -10.72 13.32
CA ASN A 66 -0.12 -11.92 12.54
C ASN A 66 0.05 -11.69 11.02
N THR A 67 0.36 -10.46 10.60
CA THR A 67 0.81 -10.16 9.24
C THR A 67 2.27 -10.57 9.07
N LEU A 68 2.68 -10.86 7.84
CA LEU A 68 4.06 -11.22 7.47
C LEU A 68 4.65 -10.18 6.52
N HIS A 69 5.02 -10.59 5.32
CA HIS A 69 5.60 -9.76 4.24
C HIS A 69 4.70 -9.78 3.00
N CYS A 70 4.84 -8.77 2.15
CA CYS A 70 4.33 -8.70 0.78
C CYS A 70 5.34 -9.33 -0.23
N PHE A 71 6.27 -10.14 0.29
CA PHE A 71 7.30 -10.84 -0.48
C PHE A 71 6.81 -12.21 -0.94
N GLY A 72 7.29 -12.68 -2.11
CA GLY A 72 6.83 -13.93 -2.73
C GLY A 72 5.55 -13.78 -3.56
N GLU A 73 4.77 -14.85 -3.67
CA GLU A 73 3.63 -14.97 -4.60
C GLU A 73 2.28 -14.52 -4.01
N ALA A 74 2.19 -14.39 -2.69
CA ALA A 74 0.98 -13.96 -1.99
C ALA A 74 1.29 -12.98 -0.85
N ASP A 75 0.46 -11.95 -0.73
CA ASP A 75 0.58 -10.93 0.30
C ASP A 75 0.03 -11.44 1.63
N SER A 76 0.74 -11.12 2.72
CA SER A 76 0.22 -11.27 4.08
C SER A 76 0.27 -9.94 4.85
N TYR A 77 -0.44 -8.92 4.34
CA TYR A 77 -0.40 -7.51 4.76
C TYR A 77 -1.76 -7.00 5.20
N SER A 78 -1.80 -5.91 5.97
CA SER A 78 -3.02 -5.12 6.14
C SER A 78 -2.94 -3.81 5.39
N PHE A 79 -4.06 -3.40 4.78
CA PHE A 79 -4.13 -2.13 4.09
C PHE A 79 -5.48 -1.46 4.23
N ALA A 80 -5.42 -0.14 4.36
CA ALA A 80 -6.54 0.73 4.08
C ALA A 80 -6.51 1.10 2.60
N TYR A 81 -7.63 1.00 1.90
CA TYR A 81 -7.66 1.19 0.46
C TYR A 81 -8.89 1.90 -0.05
N GLN A 82 -8.72 2.53 -1.20
CA GLN A 82 -9.78 3.09 -2.02
C GLN A 82 -9.70 2.46 -3.41
N LYS A 83 -10.82 1.97 -3.91
CA LYS A 83 -10.91 1.57 -5.32
C LYS A 83 -10.94 2.84 -6.17
N GLN A 84 -10.05 2.92 -7.13
CA GLN A 84 -9.94 4.04 -8.04
C GLN A 84 -10.11 3.49 -9.47
N PRO A 85 -11.04 4.02 -10.26
CA PRO A 85 -11.09 3.69 -11.67
C PRO A 85 -9.82 4.25 -12.30
N PHE A 86 -8.93 3.38 -12.77
CA PHE A 86 -7.77 3.80 -13.51
C PHE A 86 -7.91 3.28 -14.93
N PRO A 87 -8.05 4.16 -15.94
CA PRO A 87 -7.87 3.74 -17.30
C PRO A 87 -6.47 3.12 -17.44
N TYR A 88 -6.34 2.05 -18.22
CA TYR A 88 -5.06 1.42 -18.52
C TYR A 88 -4.31 2.11 -19.66
N ASP A 89 -4.75 3.31 -20.07
CA ASP A 89 -4.04 4.05 -21.10
C ASP A 89 -2.72 4.64 -20.57
N ASP A 90 -1.77 4.85 -21.49
CA ASP A 90 -0.46 5.40 -21.17
C ASP A 90 -0.52 6.85 -20.65
N CYS A 91 -1.67 7.51 -20.82
CA CYS A 91 -1.94 8.86 -20.34
C CYS A 91 -2.38 8.90 -18.87
N SER A 92 -2.82 7.77 -18.31
CA SER A 92 -3.35 7.70 -16.95
C SER A 92 -2.26 7.90 -15.91
N LYS A 93 -2.47 8.89 -15.05
CA LYS A 93 -1.55 9.27 -13.98
C LYS A 93 -2.21 9.14 -12.60
N ALA A 94 -1.50 8.49 -11.68
CA ALA A 94 -1.85 8.46 -10.27
C ALA A 94 -0.71 9.03 -9.44
N THR A 95 -1.01 9.73 -8.36
CA THR A 95 0.00 10.20 -7.40
C THR A 95 -0.52 10.02 -5.99
N ILE A 96 0.23 9.27 -5.19
CA ILE A 96 -0.03 9.11 -3.75
C ILE A 96 1.14 9.77 -3.02
N THR A 97 0.83 10.56 -2.00
CA THR A 97 1.81 11.11 -1.07
C THR A 97 1.39 10.76 0.35
N VAL A 98 2.33 10.33 1.17
CA VAL A 98 2.10 9.96 2.57
C VAL A 98 3.24 10.49 3.44
N LYS A 99 2.89 10.94 4.64
CA LYS A 99 3.83 11.22 5.73
C LYS A 99 3.73 10.11 6.78
N ILE A 100 4.81 9.37 6.95
CA ILE A 100 4.94 8.30 7.94
C ILE A 100 5.61 8.89 9.18
N LYS A 101 4.93 8.86 10.33
CA LYS A 101 5.45 9.43 11.58
C LYS A 101 6.55 8.57 12.18
N SER A 102 6.20 7.39 12.66
CA SER A 102 7.08 6.37 13.24
C SER A 102 6.21 5.16 13.61
N PHE A 103 6.82 4.00 13.78
CA PHE A 103 6.14 2.77 14.21
C PHE A 103 7.17 1.80 14.80
N THR A 104 6.70 0.80 15.55
CA THR A 104 7.55 0.00 16.44
C THR A 104 8.23 -1.18 15.76
N SER A 105 7.59 -1.82 14.77
CA SER A 105 8.13 -3.01 14.11
C SER A 105 7.57 -3.21 12.71
N GLY A 106 8.30 -3.98 11.92
CA GLY A 106 7.92 -4.37 10.56
C GLY A 106 8.08 -3.24 9.56
N THR A 107 7.09 -3.05 8.70
CA THR A 107 7.17 -2.10 7.58
C THR A 107 5.84 -1.42 7.30
N THR A 108 5.88 -0.28 6.61
CA THR A 108 4.69 0.47 6.20
C THR A 108 4.94 1.28 4.94
N GLY A 109 3.89 1.58 4.19
CA GLY A 109 4.03 2.43 3.03
C GLY A 109 2.76 2.63 2.23
N ILE A 110 2.98 2.89 0.94
CA ILE A 110 1.93 3.17 -0.05
C ILE A 110 2.02 2.16 -1.18
N MET A 111 0.86 1.73 -1.68
CA MET A 111 0.73 0.68 -2.66
C MET A 111 -0.31 1.05 -3.71
N ILE A 112 -0.04 0.67 -4.95
CA ILE A 112 -1.03 0.60 -6.02
C ILE A 112 -1.09 -0.85 -6.47
N ARG A 113 -2.29 -1.44 -6.50
CA ARG A 113 -2.50 -2.88 -6.77
C ARG A 113 -3.65 -3.13 -7.76
N SER A 114 -3.54 -4.21 -8.53
CA SER A 114 -4.48 -4.57 -9.61
C SER A 114 -5.85 -5.01 -9.10
N SER A 115 -5.92 -5.69 -7.96
CA SER A 115 -7.16 -6.23 -7.38
C SER A 115 -7.00 -6.45 -5.88
N ILE A 116 -8.03 -6.92 -5.15
CA ILE A 116 -7.89 -7.32 -3.74
C ILE A 116 -7.38 -8.76 -3.53
N SER A 117 -7.02 -9.48 -4.59
CA SER A 117 -6.46 -10.85 -4.46
C SER A 117 -5.11 -10.84 -3.74
N PRO A 118 -4.81 -11.75 -2.80
CA PRO A 118 -3.48 -11.85 -2.19
C PRO A 118 -2.32 -11.92 -3.20
N SER A 119 -2.57 -12.47 -4.39
CA SER A 119 -1.57 -12.62 -5.45
C SER A 119 -1.48 -11.42 -6.41
N ALA A 120 -2.26 -10.36 -6.20
CA ALA A 120 -2.39 -9.25 -7.16
C ALA A 120 -1.06 -8.60 -7.53
N ALA A 121 -0.86 -8.31 -8.82
CA ALA A 121 0.17 -7.43 -9.31
C ALA A 121 0.09 -6.08 -8.58
N ASN A 122 1.25 -5.58 -8.17
CA ASN A 122 1.32 -4.37 -7.36
C ASN A 122 2.67 -3.68 -7.51
N ALA A 123 2.67 -2.39 -7.21
CA ALA A 123 3.87 -1.63 -6.93
C ALA A 123 3.65 -0.90 -5.61
N HIS A 124 4.60 -1.03 -4.69
CA HIS A 124 4.51 -0.36 -3.41
C HIS A 124 5.85 0.19 -2.96
N LEU A 125 5.78 1.33 -2.30
CA LEU A 125 6.90 2.02 -1.71
C LEU A 125 6.78 1.84 -0.19
N GLU A 126 7.69 1.06 0.36
CA GLU A 126 7.65 0.57 1.73
C GLU A 126 8.87 1.04 2.51
N VAL A 127 8.66 1.32 3.79
CA VAL A 127 9.68 1.75 4.75
C VAL A 127 9.70 0.76 5.91
N SER A 128 10.87 0.30 6.34
CA SER A 128 11.03 -0.41 7.61
C SER A 128 10.93 0.50 8.83
N SER A 129 10.72 -0.06 10.02
CA SER A 129 10.76 0.71 11.28
C SER A 129 12.12 1.34 11.57
N THR A 130 13.18 0.91 10.86
CA THR A 130 14.53 1.49 10.90
C THR A 130 14.79 2.50 9.78
N GLY A 131 13.81 2.78 8.93
CA GLY A 131 13.88 3.81 7.89
C GLY A 131 14.36 3.33 6.51
N ASP A 132 14.53 2.02 6.29
CA ASP A 132 14.93 1.50 4.98
C ASP A 132 13.78 1.62 3.98
N LEU A 133 13.99 2.42 2.94
CA LEU A 133 13.02 2.68 1.89
C LEU A 133 13.26 1.76 0.68
N LEU A 134 12.25 0.97 0.31
CA LEU A 134 12.28 0.03 -0.79
C LEU A 134 11.13 0.32 -1.77
N LEU A 135 11.44 0.37 -3.08
CA LEU A 135 10.42 0.22 -4.11
C LEU A 135 10.31 -1.25 -4.45
N MET A 136 9.12 -1.81 -4.24
CA MET A 136 8.83 -3.22 -4.48
C MET A 136 7.77 -3.36 -5.57
N SER A 137 7.83 -4.44 -6.33
CA SER A 137 6.87 -4.71 -7.38
C SER A 137 6.67 -6.18 -7.68
N ARG A 138 5.40 -6.57 -7.83
CA ARG A 138 4.94 -7.84 -8.42
C ARG A 138 4.36 -7.53 -9.79
N LYS A 139 5.02 -8.01 -10.85
CA LYS A 139 4.71 -7.62 -12.25
C LYS A 139 3.35 -8.10 -12.72
N THR A 140 3.06 -9.37 -12.49
CA THR A 140 1.81 -10.03 -12.84
C THR A 140 1.27 -10.79 -11.64
N ASP A 141 -0.04 -11.03 -11.62
CA ASP A 141 -0.69 -11.76 -10.54
C ASP A 141 0.01 -13.13 -10.32
N GLY A 142 0.30 -13.47 -9.07
CA GLY A 142 0.94 -14.72 -8.65
C GLY A 142 2.44 -14.82 -8.86
N THR A 143 3.10 -13.80 -9.43
CA THR A 143 4.58 -13.83 -9.56
C THR A 143 5.29 -13.38 -8.29
N ALA A 144 6.58 -13.73 -8.19
CA ALA A 144 7.43 -13.29 -7.11
C ALA A 144 7.60 -11.76 -7.10
N THR A 145 7.52 -11.16 -5.90
CA THR A 145 7.83 -9.75 -5.68
C THR A 145 9.33 -9.49 -5.84
N SER A 146 9.68 -8.41 -6.54
CA SER A 146 11.05 -7.87 -6.69
C SER A 146 11.19 -6.55 -5.94
N TYR A 147 12.41 -6.13 -5.58
CA TYR A 147 12.66 -4.83 -4.97
C TYR A 147 13.87 -4.10 -5.51
N THR A 148 13.89 -2.79 -5.27
CA THR A 148 15.05 -1.92 -5.42
C THR A 148 15.15 -1.03 -4.18
N ARG A 149 16.30 -1.06 -3.51
CA ARG A 149 16.56 -0.21 -2.35
C ARG A 149 16.77 1.24 -2.79
N MET A 150 16.09 2.18 -2.12
CA MET A 150 16.16 3.62 -2.38
C MET A 150 16.99 4.38 -1.35
N GLY A 151 17.25 3.78 -0.19
CA GLY A 151 18.10 4.35 0.85
C GLY A 151 17.58 4.09 2.26
N ASN A 152 18.14 4.81 3.22
CA ASN A 152 17.67 4.84 4.60
C ASN A 152 17.39 6.30 4.97
N LEU A 153 16.22 6.59 5.56
CA LEU A 153 15.78 7.95 5.87
C LEU A 153 15.31 8.04 7.32
N PRO A 154 15.57 9.16 8.01
CA PRO A 154 15.07 9.37 9.36
C PRO A 154 13.57 9.67 9.36
N PHE A 155 12.89 9.24 10.42
CA PHE A 155 11.49 9.59 10.67
C PHE A 155 11.33 11.03 11.19
N PRO A 156 10.22 11.74 10.85
CA PRO A 156 9.14 11.32 9.96
C PRO A 156 9.55 11.35 8.48
N ILE A 157 9.10 10.36 7.71
CA ILE A 157 9.44 10.21 6.29
C ILE A 157 8.24 10.61 5.42
N GLU A 158 8.45 11.49 4.44
CA GLU A 158 7.46 11.80 3.41
C GLU A 158 7.83 11.06 2.12
N VAL A 159 6.94 10.18 1.68
CA VAL A 159 7.10 9.35 0.48
C VAL A 159 6.02 9.63 -0.54
N LYS A 160 6.35 9.45 -1.82
CA LYS A 160 5.41 9.63 -2.93
C LYS A 160 5.60 8.54 -3.98
N LEU A 161 4.49 7.98 -4.45
CA LEU A 161 4.45 6.99 -5.52
C LEU A 161 3.65 7.56 -6.69
N ILE A 162 4.29 7.65 -7.85
CA ILE A 162 3.65 8.10 -9.09
C ILE A 162 3.52 6.92 -10.03
N ARG A 163 2.30 6.69 -10.53
CA ARG A 163 2.04 5.81 -11.67
C ARG A 163 1.80 6.65 -12.91
N GLN A 164 2.41 6.29 -14.03
CA GLN A 164 2.12 6.81 -15.37
C GLN A 164 2.04 5.62 -16.33
N GLY A 165 0.85 5.34 -16.86
CA GLY A 165 0.60 4.12 -17.63
C GLY A 165 0.97 2.86 -16.83
N SER A 166 1.98 2.14 -17.28
CA SER A 166 2.50 0.93 -16.63
C SER A 166 3.73 1.14 -15.75
N VAL A 167 4.25 2.38 -15.68
CA VAL A 167 5.47 2.74 -14.94
C VAL A 167 5.14 3.33 -13.59
N PHE A 168 5.83 2.86 -12.56
CA PHE A 168 5.73 3.30 -11.17
C PHE A 168 7.07 3.87 -10.72
N THR A 169 7.06 5.08 -10.17
CA THR A 169 8.27 5.76 -9.70
C THR A 169 8.12 6.17 -8.24
N GLY A 170 9.07 5.76 -7.41
CA GLY A 170 9.15 6.14 -6.01
C GLY A 170 9.91 7.46 -5.82
N TYR A 171 9.47 8.25 -4.85
CA TYR A 171 10.09 9.50 -4.43
C TYR A 171 10.11 9.57 -2.90
N SER A 172 11.12 10.24 -2.36
CA SER A 172 11.18 10.66 -0.97
C SER A 172 11.42 12.16 -0.88
N LYS A 173 11.01 12.79 0.20
CA LYS A 173 11.28 14.20 0.44
C LYS A 173 12.59 14.36 1.22
N ASN A 174 13.46 15.26 0.78
CA ASN A 174 14.69 15.59 1.51
C ASN A 174 14.44 16.62 2.63
N SER A 175 15.49 16.95 3.38
CA SER A 175 15.48 17.95 4.45
C SER A 175 15.04 19.34 3.99
N ASP A 176 15.35 19.71 2.74
CA ASP A 176 15.02 21.01 2.16
C ASP A 176 13.58 21.08 1.65
N GLY A 177 12.81 19.99 1.81
CA GLY A 177 11.44 19.88 1.37
C GLY A 177 11.27 19.50 -0.11
N ASN A 178 12.36 19.18 -0.82
CA ASN A 178 12.36 18.81 -2.23
C ASN A 178 12.06 17.32 -2.42
N TRP A 179 11.28 17.00 -3.45
CA TRP A 179 11.03 15.62 -3.86
C TRP A 179 12.21 15.05 -4.66
N ILE A 180 12.88 14.06 -4.10
CA ILE A 180 13.97 13.33 -4.75
C ILE A 180 13.40 12.10 -5.43
N LYS A 181 13.67 11.98 -6.73
CA LYS A 181 13.31 10.80 -7.53
C LYS A 181 14.23 9.64 -7.15
N GLY A 182 13.67 8.49 -6.83
CA GLY A 182 14.44 7.26 -6.64
C GLY A 182 14.12 6.22 -7.71
N ALA A 183 13.88 4.99 -7.26
CA ALA A 183 13.71 3.84 -8.14
C ALA A 183 12.45 3.91 -9.01
N ARG A 184 12.45 3.14 -10.09
CA ARG A 184 11.28 2.92 -10.96
C ARG A 184 11.07 1.44 -11.24
N SER A 185 9.83 1.03 -11.42
CA SER A 185 9.45 -0.31 -11.89
C SER A 185 8.37 -0.21 -12.97
N SER A 186 8.24 -1.24 -13.79
CA SER A 186 7.18 -1.35 -14.80
C SER A 186 6.43 -2.66 -14.56
N LEU A 187 5.11 -2.57 -14.44
CA LEU A 187 4.23 -3.73 -14.54
C LEU A 187 3.92 -3.95 -16.03
N ARG A 188 3.71 -5.18 -16.48
CA ARG A 188 3.33 -5.50 -17.86
C ARG A 188 2.31 -6.62 -17.83
#